data_AF-A0A6G6ZXN1-F1
#
_entry.id   AF-A0A6G6ZXN1-F1
#
_cell.length_a   1.000
_cell.length_b   1.000
_cell.length_c   1.000
_cell.angle_alpha   90.00
_cell.angle_beta   90.00
_cell.angle_gamma   90.00
#
_symmetry.space_group_name_H-M   'P 1'
#
loop_
_entity.id
_entity.type
_entity.pdbx_description
1 polymer ?
#
loop_
_entity_poly.entity_id
_entity_poly.type
_entity_poly.pdbx_seq_one_letter_code
_entity_poly.pdbx_strand_id
1 'polypeptide(L)' 'MGKEDVLRAAQAAPNASVVAVHLDAINHMALSREALTQYVEEKGISDRVQIPEDGATLQF' A
#
# COMPACT_ATOMS: atom_id res chain seq x y z
N MET A 1 -7.15 3.11 8.39
CA MET A 1 -5.89 2.35 8.42
C MET A 1 -4.81 3.24 7.84
N GLY A 2 -3.62 3.20 8.42
CA GLY A 2 -2.47 3.99 8.00
C GLY A 2 -1.37 3.16 7.34
N LYS A 3 -0.28 3.80 6.98
CA LYS A 3 0.92 3.17 6.40
C LYS A 3 1.54 2.11 7.33
N GLU A 4 1.43 2.30 8.64
CA GLU A 4 1.89 1.36 9.66
C GLU A 4 1.13 0.03 9.58
N ASP A 5 -0.15 0.06 9.20
CA ASP A 5 -0.97 -1.15 9.08
C ASP A 5 -0.54 -1.99 7.88
N VAL A 6 -0.11 -1.33 6.80
CA VAL A 6 0.48 -2.00 5.63
C VAL A 6 1.74 -2.76 6.02
N LEU A 7 2.64 -2.13 6.79
CA LEU A 7 3.83 -2.80 7.31
C LEU A 7 3.48 -3.98 8.22
N ARG A 8 2.54 -3.80 9.15
CA ARG A 8 2.08 -4.88 10.04
C ARG A 8 1.49 -6.05 9.26
N ALA A 9 0.65 -5.79 8.26
CA ALA A 9 0.09 -6.82 7.39
C ALA A 9 1.19 -7.58 6.61
N ALA A 10 2.12 -6.84 6.02
CA ALA A 10 3.24 -7.42 5.28
C ALA A 10 4.17 -8.26 6.17
N GLN A 11 4.31 -7.94 7.47
CA GLN A 11 5.08 -8.74 8.42
C GLN A 11 4.30 -9.97 8.92
N ALA A 12 3.00 -9.81 9.18
CA ALA A 12 2.15 -10.88 9.67
C ALA A 12 1.92 -11.99 8.63
N ALA A 13 1.90 -11.64 7.34
CA ALA A 13 1.76 -12.57 6.22
C ALA A 13 2.94 -12.42 5.23
N PRO A 14 4.12 -13.00 5.54
CA PRO A 14 5.33 -12.78 4.74
C PRO A 14 5.22 -13.27 3.28
N ASN A 15 4.37 -14.26 3.04
CA ASN A 15 4.17 -14.85 1.71
C ASN A 15 2.97 -14.26 0.94
N ALA A 16 2.28 -13.26 1.50
CA ALA A 16 1.14 -12.62 0.84
C ALA A 16 1.57 -11.36 0.09
N SER A 17 0.87 -11.07 -1.00
CA SER A 17 0.88 -9.75 -1.64
C SER A 17 -0.14 -8.84 -0.95
N VAL A 18 0.23 -7.61 -0.66
CA VAL A 18 -0.65 -6.59 -0.08
C VAL A 18 -1.07 -5.62 -1.19
N VAL A 19 -2.37 -5.38 -1.36
CA VAL A 19 -2.87 -4.37 -2.30
C VAL A 19 -3.45 -3.21 -1.50
N ALA A 20 -2.79 -2.06 -1.55
CA ALA A 20 -3.22 -0.85 -0.85
C ALA A 20 -4.20 -0.06 -1.73
N VAL A 21 -5.40 0.17 -1.21
CA VAL A 21 -6.49 0.91 -1.85
C VAL A 21 -7.01 1.98 -0.89
N HIS A 22 -8.10 2.66 -1.26
CA HIS A 22 -8.72 3.69 -0.42
C HIS A 22 -7.75 4.86 -0.15
N LEU A 23 -7.07 5.29 -1.22
CA LEU A 23 -6.12 6.42 -1.25
C LEU A 23 -6.62 7.44 -2.30
N ASP A 24 -6.32 8.71 -2.10
CA ASP A 24 -6.51 9.82 -3.07
C ASP A 24 -7.90 9.99 -3.72
N ALA A 25 -8.96 9.41 -3.14
CA ALA A 25 -10.31 9.47 -3.74
C ALA A 25 -11.32 10.36 -2.99
N ILE A 26 -11.18 10.59 -1.67
CA ILE A 26 -12.12 11.41 -0.88
C ILE A 26 -11.40 12.31 0.13
N ASN A 27 -12.08 13.39 0.52
CA ASN A 27 -11.50 14.53 1.25
C ASN A 27 -10.96 14.26 2.67
N HIS A 28 -11.31 13.14 3.30
CA HIS A 28 -10.84 12.80 4.66
C HIS A 28 -9.71 11.77 4.68
N MET A 29 -9.19 11.38 3.51
CA MET A 29 -8.01 10.53 3.43
C MET A 29 -6.79 11.34 3.85
N ALA A 30 -6.10 10.89 4.89
CA ALA A 30 -4.88 11.53 5.40
C ALA A 30 -3.58 10.95 4.81
N LEU A 31 -3.69 9.86 4.03
CA LEU A 31 -2.57 9.15 3.42
C LEU A 31 -2.75 9.16 1.90
N SER A 32 -1.75 9.67 1.17
CA SER A 32 -1.70 9.62 -0.29
C SER A 32 -0.96 8.40 -0.80
N ARG A 33 -1.14 8.07 -2.08
CA ARG A 33 -0.36 7.05 -2.79
C ARG A 33 1.13 7.35 -2.70
N GLU A 34 1.52 8.59 -2.99
CA GLU A 34 2.92 9.03 -2.92
C GLU A 34 3.55 8.78 -1.55
N ALA A 35 2.86 9.20 -0.48
CA ALA A 35 3.37 9.04 0.89
C ALA A 35 3.46 7.55 1.29
N LEU A 36 2.56 6.70 0.81
CA LEU A 36 2.63 5.27 1.05
C LEU A 36 3.76 4.61 0.23
N THR A 37 3.96 5.01 -1.02
CA THR A 37 5.05 4.52 -1.88
C THR A 37 6.41 4.79 -1.23
N GLN A 38 6.66 6.03 -0.80
CA GLN A 38 7.88 6.39 -0.08
C GLN A 38 8.07 5.54 1.18
N TYR A 39 7.00 5.34 1.95
CA TYR A 39 7.08 4.55 3.17
C TYR A 39 7.40 3.07 2.93
N VAL A 40 6.83 2.44 1.90
CA VAL A 40 7.12 1.02 1.61
C VAL A 40 8.54 0.81 1.08
N GLU A 41 9.09 1.79 0.37
CA GLU A 41 10.49 1.83 -0.06
C GLU A 41 11.42 1.95 1.13
N GLU A 42 11.17 2.91 2.03
CA GLU A 42 11.93 3.09 3.28
C GLU A 42 11.94 1.83 4.16
N LYS A 43 10.86 1.04 4.13
CA LYS A 43 10.73 -0.20 4.91
C LYS A 43 11.21 -1.45 4.16
N GLY A 44 11.63 -1.33 2.90
CA GLY A 44 12.09 -2.45 2.10
C GLY A 44 11.01 -3.51 1.84
N ILE A 45 9.76 -3.09 1.71
CA ILE A 45 8.62 -3.99 1.43
C ILE A 45 7.92 -3.71 0.09
N SER A 46 8.47 -2.83 -0.74
CA SER A 46 7.88 -2.42 -2.03
C SER A 46 7.57 -3.60 -2.95
N ASP A 47 8.41 -4.64 -2.98
CA ASP A 47 8.20 -5.82 -3.84
C ASP A 47 6.91 -6.59 -3.52
N ARG A 48 6.32 -6.36 -2.34
CA ARG A 48 5.14 -7.09 -1.86
C ARG A 48 3.91 -6.20 -1.70
N VAL A 49 4.05 -4.88 -1.85
CA VAL A 49 2.94 -3.93 -1.70
C VAL A 49 2.62 -3.32 -3.05
N GLN A 50 1.44 -3.62 -3.58
CA GLN A 50 0.89 -3.03 -4.79
C GLN A 50 0.05 -1.81 -4.42
N ILE A 51 0.33 -0.66 -5.05
CA ILE A 51 -0.40 0.60 -4.86
C ILE A 51 -0.99 1.00 -6.24
N PRO A 52 -2.04 0.31 -6.72
CA PRO A 52 -2.53 0.44 -8.10
C PRO A 52 -3.27 1.76 -8.34
N GLU A 53 -2.92 2.50 -9.40
CA GLU A 53 -3.69 3.65 -9.87
C GLU A 53 -5.15 3.29 -10.18
N ASP A 54 -6.02 4.29 -10.18
CA ASP A 54 -7.43 4.11 -10.50
C ASP A 54 -7.57 3.59 -11.95
N GLY A 55 -8.21 2.42 -12.11
CA GLY A 55 -8.35 1.72 -13.38
C GLY A 55 -7.24 0.71 -13.71
N ALA A 56 -6.23 0.55 -12.85
CA ALA A 56 -5.22 -0.49 -13.03
C ALA A 56 -5.80 -1.90 -12.89
N THR A 57 -5.29 -2.84 -13.69
CA THR A 57 -5.61 -4.28 -13.62
C THR A 57 -4.43 -5.02 -13.03
N LEU A 58 -4.67 -5.85 -12.01
CA LEU A 58 -3.67 -6.74 -11.40
C LEU A 58 -3.95 -8.18 -11.82
N GLN A 59 -2.89 -8.95 -12.06
CA GLN A 59 -2.94 -10.38 -12.38
C GLN A 59 -2.07 -11.15 -11.38
N PHE A 60 -2.55 -12.32 -10.94
CA PHE A 60 -1.94 -13.16 -9.90
C PHE A 60 -1.85 -14.61 -10.37
#